data_AF-S0JA19-F1
#
_entry.id   AF-S0JA19-F1
#
_cell.length_a   1.000
_cell.length_b   1.000
_cell.length_c   1.000
_cell.angle_alpha   90.00
_cell.angle_beta   90.00
_cell.angle_gamma   90.00
#
_symmetry.space_group_name_H-M   'P 1'
#
loop_
_entity.id
_entity.type
_entity.pdbx_description
1 polymer ?
#
loop_
_entity_poly.entity_id
_entity_poly.type
_entity_poly.pdbx_seq_one_letter_code
_entity_poly.pdbx_strand_id
1 'polypeptide(L)'
;MFGVYIICLTYFLFFAESTGRTFEGRTYHYNLELFKEIRRFIVYRHSLGTKAVLLNLLGNIVAFIPFGFFLPVLYPRCRSFLYTVFFSFEFSLMVETIQLVSKVGSFDVDDMLLNTIGGALGCLIFYWMNRVRRNYETKEKKQL
;
A
#
# COMPACT_ATOMS: atom_id res chain seq x y z
N MET A 1 12.37 -2.34 14.98
CA MET A 1 10.92 -2.48 14.71
C MET A 1 10.53 -1.98 13.33
N PHE A 2 10.71 -0.69 13.01
CA PHE A 2 10.35 -0.16 11.68
C PHE A 2 11.16 -0.77 10.51
N GLY A 3 12.47 -0.99 10.67
CA GLY A 3 13.28 -1.63 9.63
C GLY A 3 12.88 -3.08 9.33
N VAL A 4 12.49 -3.85 10.35
CA VAL A 4 11.97 -5.21 10.18
C VAL A 4 10.65 -5.18 9.42
N TYR A 5 9.78 -4.20 9.71
CA TYR A 5 8.55 -3.99 8.96
C TYR A 5 8.81 -3.69 7.48
N ILE A 6 9.78 -2.82 7.15
CA ILE A 6 10.14 -2.55 5.75
C ILE A 6 10.63 -3.83 5.05
N ILE A 7 11.44 -4.66 5.72
CA ILE A 7 11.88 -5.94 5.15
C ILE A 7 10.69 -6.88 4.92
N CYS A 8 9.77 -6.98 5.88
CA CYS A 8 8.54 -7.77 5.73
C CYS A 8 7.62 -7.22 4.64
N LEU A 9 7.52 -5.89 4.50
CA LEU A 9 6.72 -5.22 3.48
C LEU A 9 7.29 -5.51 2.09
N THR A 10 8.59 -5.32 1.89
CA THR A 10 9.27 -5.66 0.63
C THR A 10 9.15 -7.16 0.35
N TYR A 11 9.38 -8.03 1.35
CA TYR A 11 9.17 -9.46 1.18
C TYR A 11 7.73 -9.80 0.78
N PHE A 12 6.73 -9.18 1.42
CA PHE A 12 5.33 -9.39 1.07
C PHE A 12 5.02 -8.93 -0.35
N LEU A 13 5.51 -7.76 -0.77
CA LEU A 13 5.32 -7.25 -2.12
C LEU A 13 5.91 -8.21 -3.16
N PHE A 14 7.16 -8.65 -2.98
CA PHE A 14 7.82 -9.58 -3.90
C PHE A 14 7.26 -11.01 -3.85
N PHE A 15 7.08 -11.56 -2.65
CA PHE A 15 6.77 -12.98 -2.45
C PHE A 15 5.28 -13.28 -2.58
N ALA A 16 4.39 -12.37 -2.17
CA ALA A 16 2.96 -12.59 -2.38
C ALA A 16 2.61 -12.52 -3.88
N GLU A 17 3.29 -11.67 -4.65
CA GLU A 17 3.18 -11.69 -6.12
C GLU A 17 3.78 -12.98 -6.73
N SER A 18 4.99 -13.36 -6.31
CA SER A 18 5.72 -14.55 -6.81
C SER A 18 5.07 -15.91 -6.45
N THR A 19 4.36 -16.02 -5.32
CA THR A 19 3.98 -17.34 -4.74
C THR A 19 2.53 -17.75 -4.97
N GLY A 20 1.63 -16.88 -5.43
CA GLY A 20 0.22 -17.31 -5.57
C GLY A 20 -0.82 -16.34 -6.09
N ARG A 21 -0.45 -15.13 -6.53
CA ARG A 21 -1.42 -14.16 -7.08
C ARG A 21 -1.82 -14.41 -8.53
N THR A 22 -0.97 -15.10 -9.29
CA THR A 22 -1.28 -15.58 -10.64
C THR A 22 -1.47 -17.10 -10.65
N PHE A 23 -2.56 -17.58 -10.07
CA PHE A 23 -3.06 -18.93 -10.34
C PHE A 23 -3.70 -18.97 -11.73
N GLU A 24 -2.89 -18.75 -12.77
CA GLU A 24 -3.08 -19.26 -14.13
C GLU A 24 -1.92 -18.83 -15.03
N GLY A 25 -1.23 -19.83 -15.60
CA GLY A 25 -0.41 -19.64 -16.80
C GLY A 25 0.95 -18.98 -16.57
N ARG A 26 1.99 -19.80 -16.57
CA ARG A 26 3.40 -19.40 -16.67
C ARG A 26 3.65 -18.63 -17.98
N THR A 27 3.43 -17.33 -17.98
CA THR A 27 3.89 -16.41 -19.04
C THR A 27 4.15 -15.05 -18.42
N TYR A 28 5.39 -14.58 -18.55
CA TYR A 28 5.79 -13.22 -18.21
C TYR A 28 4.87 -12.21 -18.91
N HIS A 29 3.96 -11.61 -18.17
CA HIS A 29 3.04 -10.61 -18.69
C HIS A 29 3.35 -9.26 -18.06
N TYR A 30 3.68 -8.29 -18.91
CA TYR A 30 3.70 -6.89 -18.53
C TYR A 30 2.24 -6.40 -18.45
N ASN A 31 1.78 -5.98 -17.27
CA ASN A 31 0.42 -5.43 -17.08
C ASN A 31 0.48 -3.89 -17.01
N LEU A 32 0.54 -3.25 -18.18
CA LEU A 32 0.55 -1.79 -18.30
C LEU A 32 -0.85 -1.17 -18.43
N GLU A 33 -1.92 -1.97 -18.38
CA GLU A 33 -3.30 -1.46 -18.44
C GLU A 33 -3.74 -0.98 -17.06
N LEU A 34 -3.93 0.34 -16.91
CA LEU A 34 -4.69 0.90 -15.80
C LEU A 34 -6.08 0.24 -15.71
N PHE A 35 -6.49 -0.13 -14.51
CA PHE A 35 -7.80 -0.74 -14.20
C PHE A 35 -8.02 -2.13 -14.80
N LYS A 36 -6.97 -2.85 -15.20
CA LYS A 36 -7.12 -4.20 -15.78
C LYS A 36 -7.73 -5.16 -14.77
N GLU A 37 -7.31 -5.10 -13.50
CA GLU A 37 -7.86 -5.96 -12.44
C GLU A 37 -9.31 -5.60 -12.12
N ILE A 38 -9.65 -4.30 -12.12
CA ILE A 38 -11.03 -3.83 -11.96
C ILE A 38 -11.91 -4.25 -13.15
N ARG A 39 -11.39 -4.18 -14.38
CA ARG A 39 -12.11 -4.59 -15.59
C ARG A 39 -12.24 -6.12 -15.67
N ARG A 40 -11.22 -6.89 -15.27
CA ARG A 40 -11.29 -8.35 -15.08
C ARG A 40 -12.30 -8.71 -14.00
N PHE A 41 -12.33 -7.98 -12.89
CA PHE A 41 -13.32 -8.17 -11.84
C PHE A 41 -14.75 -7.96 -12.37
N ILE A 42 -14.98 -6.91 -13.17
CA ILE A 42 -16.30 -6.63 -13.74
C ILE A 42 -16.69 -7.67 -14.81
N VAL A 43 -15.77 -8.06 -15.69
CA VAL A 43 -16.03 -8.92 -16.86
C VAL A 43 -16.02 -10.42 -16.50
N TYR A 44 -15.13 -10.85 -15.61
CA TYR A 44 -14.91 -12.26 -15.25
C TYR A 44 -15.30 -12.60 -13.81
N ARG A 45 -16.14 -11.77 -13.15
CA ARG A 45 -16.69 -11.98 -11.78
C ARG A 45 -17.20 -13.39 -11.47
N HIS A 46 -17.58 -14.16 -12.50
CA HIS A 46 -18.15 -15.50 -12.37
C HIS A 46 -17.11 -16.63 -12.54
N SER A 47 -15.92 -16.34 -13.08
CA SER A 47 -14.89 -17.35 -13.41
C SER A 47 -13.56 -17.12 -12.69
N LEU A 48 -13.18 -15.86 -12.44
CA LEU A 48 -12.02 -15.52 -11.61
C LEU A 48 -12.46 -15.47 -10.16
N GLY A 49 -11.82 -16.25 -9.28
CA GLY A 49 -12.17 -16.31 -7.87
C GLY A 49 -12.14 -14.91 -7.22
N THR A 50 -13.32 -14.35 -6.95
CA THR A 50 -13.52 -13.01 -6.35
C THR A 50 -12.70 -12.77 -5.09
N LYS A 51 -12.39 -13.84 -4.35
CA LYS A 51 -11.53 -13.79 -3.17
C LYS A 51 -10.08 -13.40 -3.48
N ALA A 52 -9.49 -13.89 -4.56
CA ALA A 52 -8.09 -13.63 -4.88
C ALA A 52 -7.87 -12.16 -5.27
N VAL A 53 -8.73 -11.62 -6.13
CA VAL A 53 -8.68 -10.21 -6.55
C VAL A 53 -8.93 -9.28 -5.35
N LEU A 54 -9.90 -9.61 -4.50
CA LEU A 54 -10.17 -8.83 -3.29
C LEU A 54 -8.99 -8.85 -2.31
N LEU A 55 -8.33 -10.01 -2.15
CA LEU A 55 -7.13 -10.13 -1.31
C LEU A 55 -5.93 -9.36 -1.88
N ASN A 56 -5.83 -9.19 -3.20
CA ASN A 56 -4.80 -8.33 -3.81
C ASN A 56 -5.08 -6.86 -3.54
N LEU A 57 -6.30 -6.40 -3.87
CA LEU A 57 -6.75 -5.03 -3.65
C LEU A 57 -6.56 -4.63 -2.18
N LEU A 58 -7.10 -5.42 -1.26
CA LEU A 58 -7.03 -5.14 0.17
C LEU A 58 -5.63 -5.37 0.74
N GLY A 59 -4.91 -6.40 0.27
CA GLY A 59 -3.58 -6.72 0.76
C GLY A 59 -2.59 -5.58 0.55
N ASN A 60 -2.60 -4.97 -0.63
CA ASN A 60 -1.70 -3.86 -0.98
C ASN A 60 -2.05 -2.58 -0.20
N ILE A 61 -3.34 -2.25 -0.08
CA ILE A 61 -3.80 -1.14 0.77
C ILE A 61 -3.38 -1.35 2.23
N VAL A 62 -3.70 -2.51 2.81
CA VAL A 62 -3.44 -2.81 4.23
C VAL A 62 -1.94 -2.82 4.52
N ALA A 63 -1.13 -3.34 3.60
CA ALA A 63 0.31 -3.39 3.76
C ALA A 63 0.93 -1.98 3.85
N PHE A 64 0.38 -0.98 3.14
CA PHE A 64 0.88 0.40 3.14
C PHE A 64 0.29 1.31 4.24
N ILE A 65 -0.78 0.91 4.93
CA ILE A 65 -1.34 1.69 6.05
C ILE A 65 -0.30 1.97 7.15
N PRO A 66 0.47 0.99 7.67
CA PRO A 66 1.48 1.26 8.68
C PRO A 66 2.60 2.17 8.15
N PHE A 67 3.00 2.01 6.88
CA PHE A 67 3.98 2.89 6.23
C PHE A 67 3.52 4.35 6.27
N GLY A 68 2.29 4.63 5.81
CA GLY A 68 1.71 5.97 5.82
C GLY A 68 1.50 6.56 7.22
N PHE A 69 1.26 5.70 8.22
CA PHE A 69 1.14 6.12 9.62
C PHE A 69 2.49 6.50 10.23
N PHE A 70 3.53 5.68 10.03
CA PHE A 70 4.84 5.87 10.65
C PHE A 70 5.68 6.97 9.97
N LEU A 71 5.45 7.26 8.69
CA LEU A 71 6.20 8.29 7.97
C LEU A 71 6.17 9.68 8.66
N PRO A 72 5.00 10.26 9.01
CA PRO A 72 4.93 11.54 9.74
C PRO A 72 5.36 11.45 11.22
N VAL A 73 5.42 10.24 11.79
CA VAL A 73 5.92 9.98 13.14
C VAL A 73 7.45 10.05 13.16
N LEU A 74 8.11 9.36 12.22
CA LEU A 74 9.56 9.26 12.12
C LEU A 74 10.19 10.53 11.55
N TYR A 75 9.49 11.20 10.64
CA TYR A 75 9.97 12.42 10.01
C TYR A 75 9.00 13.57 10.29
N PRO A 76 9.21 14.32 11.40
CA PRO A 76 8.37 15.47 11.74
C PRO A 76 8.30 16.54 10.65
N ARG A 77 9.35 16.64 9.82
CA ARG A 77 9.42 17.53 8.64
C ARG A 77 8.52 17.08 7.49
N CYS A 78 8.17 15.79 7.43
CA CYS A 78 7.29 15.20 6.42
C CYS A 78 5.84 15.06 6.91
N ARG A 79 5.44 15.84 7.93
CA ARG A 79 4.06 15.84 8.47
C ARG A 79 3.00 16.38 7.51
N SER A 80 3.31 16.69 6.26
CA SER A 80 2.30 17.06 5.27
C SER A 80 1.70 15.81 4.65
N PHE A 81 0.37 15.78 4.54
CA PHE A 81 -0.35 14.70 3.87
C PHE A 81 0.19 14.45 2.46
N LEU A 82 0.49 15.52 1.72
CA LEU A 82 1.04 15.43 0.37
C LEU A 82 2.42 14.78 0.33
N TYR A 83 3.27 15.01 1.34
CA TYR A 83 4.57 14.33 1.43
C TYR A 83 4.37 12.84 1.65
N THR A 84 3.48 12.45 2.56
CA THR A 84 3.22 11.02 2.79
C THR A 84 2.70 10.32 1.55
N VAL A 85 1.74 10.94 0.84
CA VAL A 85 1.23 10.41 -0.42
C VAL A 85 2.33 10.30 -1.47
N PHE A 86 3.16 11.34 -1.63
CA PHE A 86 4.27 11.34 -2.58
C PHE A 86 5.28 10.24 -2.28
N PHE A 87 5.72 10.10 -1.02
CA PHE A 87 6.67 9.05 -0.63
C PHE A 87 6.07 7.65 -0.71
N SER A 88 4.76 7.47 -0.46
CA SER A 88 4.09 6.19 -0.68
C SER A 88 4.05 5.81 -2.16
N PHE A 89 3.77 6.77 -3.03
CA PHE A 89 3.82 6.58 -4.48
C PHE A 89 5.25 6.27 -4.96
N GLU A 90 6.24 7.06 -4.53
CA GLU A 90 7.65 6.88 -4.91
C GLU A 90 8.19 5.53 -4.44
N PHE A 91 7.89 5.13 -3.19
CA PHE A 91 8.30 3.83 -2.67
C PHE A 91 7.64 2.68 -3.45
N SER A 92 6.34 2.79 -3.74
CA SER A 92 5.68 1.76 -4.56
C SER A 92 6.25 1.72 -5.98
N LEU A 93 6.51 2.87 -6.62
CA LEU A 93 7.14 2.94 -7.94
C LEU A 93 8.50 2.25 -7.94
N MET A 94 9.31 2.49 -6.90
CA MET A 94 10.61 1.85 -6.74
C MET A 94 10.46 0.32 -6.63
N VAL A 95 9.52 -0.17 -5.82
CA VAL A 95 9.28 -1.61 -5.65
C VAL A 95 8.87 -2.26 -6.98
N GLU A 96 7.89 -1.69 -7.67
CA GLU A 96 7.41 -2.15 -8.98
C GLU A 96 8.52 -2.13 -10.04
N THR A 97 9.35 -1.08 -10.04
CA THR A 97 10.49 -0.96 -10.95
C THR A 97 11.54 -2.05 -10.67
N ILE A 98 11.80 -2.36 -9.40
CA ILE A 98 12.73 -3.45 -9.04
C ILE A 98 12.15 -4.81 -9.44
N GLN A 99 10.85 -5.04 -9.25
CA GLN A 99 10.17 -6.27 -9.68
C GLN A 99 10.26 -6.45 -11.21
N LEU A 100 10.06 -5.36 -11.95
CA LEU A 100 10.20 -5.30 -13.41
C LEU A 100 11.63 -5.63 -13.87
N VAL A 101 12.63 -4.95 -13.32
CA VAL A 101 14.05 -5.13 -13.71
C VAL A 101 14.54 -6.52 -13.30
N SER A 102 14.12 -7.01 -12.13
CA SER A 102 14.53 -8.32 -11.62
C SER A 102 13.84 -9.48 -12.35
N LYS A 103 12.83 -9.20 -13.20
CA LYS A 103 11.98 -10.21 -13.85
C LYS A 103 11.40 -11.19 -12.83
N VAL A 104 11.09 -10.73 -11.62
CA VAL A 104 10.50 -11.57 -10.56
C VAL A 104 8.98 -11.38 -10.51
N GLY A 105 8.45 -10.27 -11.03
CA GLY A 105 7.03 -9.94 -11.02
C GLY A 105 6.60 -9.17 -12.27
N SER A 106 5.36 -8.68 -12.26
CA SER A 106 4.81 -7.78 -13.28
C SER A 106 4.78 -6.37 -12.72
N PHE A 107 5.16 -5.37 -13.53
CA PHE A 107 4.91 -3.98 -13.16
C PHE A 107 3.41 -3.73 -13.20
N ASP A 108 2.79 -3.47 -12.05
CA ASP A 108 1.34 -3.26 -11.93
C ASP A 108 1.01 -1.87 -11.40
N VAL A 109 0.37 -1.07 -12.26
CA VAL A 109 -0.03 0.30 -11.93
C VAL A 109 -1.21 0.32 -10.95
N ASP A 110 -2.07 -0.70 -10.96
CA ASP A 110 -3.16 -0.82 -10.01
C ASP A 110 -2.58 -1.01 -8.59
N ASP A 111 -1.50 -1.80 -8.45
CA ASP A 111 -0.80 -1.98 -7.17
C ASP A 111 -0.15 -0.70 -6.66
N MET A 112 0.46 0.09 -7.54
CA MET A 112 0.95 1.44 -7.17
C MET A 112 -0.16 2.34 -6.63
N LEU A 113 -1.33 2.33 -7.26
CA LEU A 113 -2.48 3.11 -6.82
C LEU A 113 -2.97 2.65 -5.44
N LEU A 114 -3.13 1.34 -5.25
CA LEU A 114 -3.58 0.73 -4.00
C LEU A 114 -2.62 1.02 -2.84
N ASN A 115 -1.32 0.89 -3.09
CA ASN A 115 -0.26 1.21 -2.14
C ASN A 115 -0.27 2.69 -1.76
N THR A 116 -0.47 3.58 -2.73
CA THR A 116 -0.60 5.03 -2.50
C THR A 116 -1.86 5.35 -1.66
N ILE A 117 -2.99 4.71 -1.94
CA ILE A 117 -4.23 4.83 -1.16
C ILE A 117 -4.01 4.33 0.27
N GLY A 118 -3.35 3.18 0.45
CA GLY A 118 -2.98 2.65 1.76
C GLY A 118 -2.13 3.64 2.57
N GLY A 119 -1.14 4.25 1.94
CA GLY A 119 -0.30 5.29 2.55
C GLY A 119 -1.09 6.53 2.96
N ALA A 120 -2.00 7.00 2.10
CA ALA A 120 -2.90 8.11 2.39
C ALA A 120 -3.79 7.80 3.61
N LEU A 121 -4.41 6.62 3.65
CA LEU A 121 -5.24 6.17 4.77
C LEU A 121 -4.44 6.08 6.08
N GLY A 122 -3.22 5.54 6.03
CA GLY A 122 -2.30 5.53 7.18
C GLY A 122 -2.01 6.93 7.73
N CYS A 123 -1.81 7.90 6.84
CA CYS A 123 -1.59 9.29 7.22
C CYS A 123 -2.83 9.92 7.87
N LEU A 124 -4.03 9.64 7.34
CA LEU A 124 -5.28 10.09 7.94
C LEU A 124 -5.48 9.53 9.35
N ILE A 125 -5.18 8.24 9.56
CA ILE A 125 -5.20 7.62 10.89
C ILE A 125 -4.25 8.35 11.85
N PHE A 126 -3.04 8.69 11.39
CA PHE A 126 -2.09 9.47 12.19
C PHE A 126 -2.66 10.83 12.60
N TYR A 127 -3.25 11.58 11.67
CA TYR A 127 -3.86 12.88 12.00
C TYR A 127 -5.04 12.75 12.96
N TRP A 128 -5.88 11.73 12.77
CA TRP A 128 -7.01 11.48 13.65
C TRP A 128 -6.53 11.18 15.07
N MET A 129 -5.56 10.28 15.24
CA MET A 129 -4.96 9.97 16.54
C MET A 129 -4.29 11.18 17.19
N ASN A 130 -3.55 11.98 16.41
CA ASN A 130 -2.88 13.18 16.91
C ASN A 130 -3.90 14.25 17.34
N ARG A 131 -5.01 14.40 16.61
CA ARG A 131 -6.11 15.31 16.96
C ARG A 131 -6.79 14.87 18.26
N VAL A 132 -7.08 13.58 18.39
CA VAL A 132 -7.67 13.00 19.61
C VAL A 132 -6.75 13.24 20.81
N ARG A 133 -5.45 12.96 20.68
CA ARG A 133 -4.46 13.18 21.75
C ARG A 133 -4.40 14.63 22.23
N ARG A 134 -4.33 15.59 21.31
CA ARG A 134 -4.33 17.03 21.64
C ARG A 134 -5.60 17.47 22.36
N ASN A 135 -6.75 16.89 22.02
CA ASN A 135 -8.02 17.20 22.69
C ASN A 135 -8.04 16.71 24.14
N TYR A 136 -7.43 15.55 24.43
CA TYR A 136 -7.28 15.05 25.81
C TYR A 136 -6.30 15.91 26.62
N GLU A 137 -5.10 16.21 26.08
CA GLU A 137 -4.10 17.07 26.75
C GLU A 137 -4.66 18.47 27.07
N THR A 138 -5.52 19.02 26.20
CA THR A 138 -6.16 20.33 26.41
C THR A 138 -7.25 20.30 27.49
N LYS A 139 -7.96 19.17 27.64
CA LYS A 139 -8.98 19.00 28.69
C LYS A 139 -8.34 18.85 30.07
N GLU A 140 -7.26 18.09 30.18
CA GLU A 140 -6.52 17.90 31.43
C GLU A 140 -5.92 19.22 31.94
N LYS A 141 -5.31 20.03 31.06
CA LYS A 141 -4.80 21.38 31.40
C LYS A 141 -5.87 22.40 31.81
N LYS A 142 -7.15 22.17 31.49
CA LYS A 142 -8.26 23.03 31.92
C LYS A 142 -8.85 22.61 33.27
N GLN A 143 -8.49 21.43 33.79
CA GLN A 143 -8.97 20.89 35.06
C GLN A 143 -7.97 21.09 36.22
N LEU A 144 -6.71 21.40 35.91
CA LEU A 144 -5.67 21.88 36.83
C LEU A 144 -5.73 23.40 36.97
#